data_AF-A0A2M9KXV7-F1
#
_entry.id   AF-A0A2M9KXV7-F1
#
_cell.length_a   1.000
_cell.length_b   1.000
_cell.length_c   1.000
_cell.angle_alpha   90.00
_cell.angle_beta   90.00
_cell.angle_gamma   90.00
#
_symmetry.space_group_name_H-M   'P 1'
#
loop_
_entity.id
_entity.type
_entity.pdbx_description
1 polymer ?
#
loop_
_entity_poly.entity_id
_entity_poly.type
_entity_poly.pdbx_seq_one_letter_code
_entity_poly.pdbx_strand_id
1 'polypeptide(L)'
;MDPMILAAMSGLQRLAGMVPSPGDVHAGYPQRYIPVGETADSEAKVFNYLADKMGPPGEGVSGTIQLHTQRPMCDSCSGVMDSFQKDYPDVRVIVADG
;
A
#
# COMPACT_ATOMS: atom_id res chain seq x y z
N MET A 1 -20.94 -11.16 -0.13
CA MET A 1 -19.67 -10.80 0.53
C MET A 1 -19.86 -9.37 1.02
N ASP A 2 -19.80 -9.16 2.34
CA ASP A 2 -19.91 -7.81 2.89
C ASP A 2 -18.70 -6.97 2.47
N PRO A 3 -18.88 -5.69 2.12
CA PRO A 3 -17.77 -4.82 1.75
C PRO A 3 -16.82 -4.64 2.94
N MET A 4 -15.54 -4.95 2.73
CA MET A 4 -14.49 -4.74 3.72
C MET A 4 -13.90 -3.33 3.54
N ILE A 5 -13.93 -2.53 4.60
CA ILE A 5 -13.20 -1.25 4.62
C ILE A 5 -11.81 -1.48 5.21
N LEU A 6 -10.78 -1.17 4.43
CA LEU A 6 -9.39 -1.16 4.84
C LEU A 6 -8.94 0.29 5.06
N ALA A 7 -8.31 0.55 6.20
CA ALA A 7 -7.66 1.82 6.50
C ALA A 7 -6.17 1.60 6.69
N ALA A 8 -5.36 2.48 6.09
CA ALA A 8 -3.90 2.44 6.17
C ALA A 8 -3.38 3.88 6.27
N MET A 9 -2.49 4.12 7.23
CA MET A 9 -1.86 5.43 7.44
C MET A 9 -0.36 5.24 7.60
N SER A 10 0.44 6.03 6.89
CA SER A 10 1.91 6.01 7.01
C SER A 10 2.46 7.41 7.22
N GLY A 11 3.60 7.50 7.91
CA GLY A 11 4.28 8.75 8.25
C GLY A 11 5.59 8.49 8.98
N LEU A 12 6.26 9.56 9.40
CA LEU A 12 7.54 9.48 10.13
C LEU A 12 7.40 9.03 11.59
N GLN A 13 6.24 9.26 12.20
CA GLN A 13 5.96 8.80 13.56
C GLN A 13 5.50 7.34 13.55
N ARG A 14 5.77 6.58 14.62
CA ARG A 14 5.26 5.21 14.82
C ARG A 14 4.18 5.24 15.88
N LEU A 15 2.96 5.60 15.49
CA LEU A 15 1.77 5.57 16.36
C LEU A 15 1.00 4.26 16.17
N ALA A 16 0.22 3.87 17.18
CA ALA A 16 -0.65 2.70 17.10
C ALA A 16 -1.66 2.87 15.94
N GLY A 17 -1.81 1.83 15.10
CA GLY A 17 -2.67 1.85 13.93
C GLY A 17 -2.01 2.31 12.62
N MET A 18 -0.73 2.73 12.66
CA MET A 18 0.02 3.03 11.44
C MET A 18 0.53 1.77 10.74
N VAL A 19 0.71 1.89 9.43
CA VAL A 19 1.32 0.85 8.60
C VAL A 19 2.74 0.57 9.11
N PRO A 20 3.06 -0.69 9.43
CA PRO A 20 4.40 -1.06 9.87
C PRO A 20 5.43 -0.86 8.76
N SER A 21 6.71 -0.78 9.14
CA SER A 21 7.77 -0.77 8.15
C SER A 21 7.78 -2.11 7.39
N PRO A 22 7.89 -2.09 6.05
CA PRO A 22 8.06 -3.30 5.24
C PRO A 22 9.24 -4.12 5.74
N GLY A 23 9.06 -5.43 5.92
CA GLY A 23 10.11 -6.31 6.44
C GLY A 23 10.32 -6.25 7.96
N ASP A 24 9.42 -5.57 8.70
CA ASP A 24 9.37 -5.68 10.15
C ASP A 24 8.99 -7.12 10.53
N VAL A 25 10.00 -7.88 10.96
CA VAL A 25 9.89 -9.29 11.35
C VAL A 25 8.91 -9.52 12.50
N HIS A 26 8.59 -8.49 13.29
CA HIS A 26 7.63 -8.59 14.38
C HIS A 26 6.18 -8.47 13.93
N ALA A 27 5.93 -7.99 12.70
CA ALA A 27 4.60 -7.84 12.13
C ALA A 27 4.24 -8.94 11.10
N GLY A 28 5.19 -9.82 10.74
CA GLY A 28 5.00 -10.82 9.68
C GLY A 28 4.74 -10.21 8.31
N TYR A 29 5.23 -8.98 8.10
CA TYR A 29 4.78 -8.09 7.05
C TYR A 29 5.65 -8.22 5.78
N PRO A 30 5.14 -8.84 4.69
CA PRO A 30 5.94 -9.17 3.53
C PRO A 30 6.42 -7.92 2.78
N GLN A 31 7.56 -8.00 2.10
CA GLN A 31 8.07 -6.94 1.22
C GLN A 31 7.80 -7.32 -0.24
N ARG A 32 6.61 -6.96 -0.75
CA ARG A 32 6.14 -7.38 -2.08
C ARG A 32 6.54 -6.40 -3.19
N TYR A 33 6.55 -5.10 -2.89
CA TYR A 33 6.88 -4.05 -3.86
C TYR A 33 8.13 -3.24 -3.50
N ILE A 34 8.78 -3.59 -2.39
CA ILE A 34 9.85 -2.81 -1.78
C ILE A 34 11.07 -3.71 -1.72
N PRO A 35 12.20 -3.32 -2.34
CA PRO A 35 13.42 -4.12 -2.28
C PRO A 35 13.87 -4.38 -0.83
N VAL A 36 14.41 -5.58 -0.59
CA VAL A 36 14.90 -5.96 0.74
C VAL A 36 16.07 -5.05 1.15
N GLY A 37 15.97 -4.45 2.33
CA GLY A 37 16.98 -3.55 2.88
C GLY A 37 16.80 -2.07 2.50
N GLU A 38 15.79 -1.73 1.72
CA GLU A 38 15.52 -0.33 1.37
C GLU A 38 14.48 0.34 2.28
N THR A 39 14.66 1.64 2.48
CA THR A 39 13.65 2.49 3.12
C THR A 39 12.56 2.81 2.13
N ALA A 40 11.31 2.52 2.48
CA ALA A 40 10.16 2.85 1.65
C ALA A 40 9.53 4.20 2.02
N ASP A 41 9.14 4.94 0.99
CA ASP A 41 8.23 6.08 1.12
C ASP A 41 6.84 5.63 1.62
N SER A 42 6.10 6.57 2.17
CA SER A 42 4.80 6.33 2.82
C SER A 42 3.82 5.60 1.91
N GLU A 43 3.79 5.97 0.63
CA GLU A 43 2.90 5.43 -0.38
C GLU A 43 3.21 3.97 -0.70
N ALA A 44 4.50 3.64 -0.85
CA ALA A 44 4.94 2.26 -1.06
C ALA A 44 4.58 1.37 0.15
N LYS A 45 4.74 1.89 1.38
CA LYS A 45 4.31 1.19 2.60
C LYS A 45 2.81 0.89 2.57
N VAL A 46 1.98 1.86 2.19
CA VAL A 46 0.52 1.70 2.12
C VAL A 46 0.12 0.66 1.07
N PHE A 47 0.66 0.70 -0.15
CA PHE A 47 0.32 -0.30 -1.18
C PHE A 47 0.72 -1.71 -0.79
N ASN A 48 1.91 -1.87 -0.21
CA ASN A 48 2.34 -3.15 0.33
C ASN A 48 1.39 -3.66 1.43
N TYR A 49 0.80 -2.75 2.21
CA TYR A 49 -0.08 -3.10 3.33
C TYR A 49 -1.41 -3.61 2.84
N LEU A 50 -1.97 -2.89 1.88
CA LEU A 50 -3.22 -3.27 1.25
C LEU A 50 -3.08 -4.61 0.54
N ALA A 51 -1.95 -4.85 -0.15
CA ALA A 51 -1.70 -6.14 -0.79
C ALA A 51 -1.62 -7.30 0.21
N ASP A 52 -0.98 -7.12 1.36
CA ASP A 52 -0.96 -8.13 2.43
C ASP A 52 -2.38 -8.44 2.95
N LYS A 53 -3.20 -7.40 3.14
CA LYS A 53 -4.58 -7.56 3.64
C LYS A 53 -5.55 -8.13 2.62
N MET A 54 -5.34 -7.86 1.34
CA MET A 54 -6.17 -8.39 0.26
C MET A 54 -5.79 -9.83 -0.12
N GLY A 55 -4.56 -10.25 0.19
CA GLY A 55 -4.09 -11.61 -0.02
C GLY A 55 -3.30 -11.80 -1.33
N PRO A 56 -3.33 -12.99 -1.96
CA PRO A 56 -2.56 -13.24 -3.17
C PRO A 56 -3.05 -12.39 -4.36
N PRO A 57 -2.17 -12.07 -5.34
CA PRO A 57 -2.58 -11.38 -6.57
C PRO A 57 -3.62 -12.20 -7.34
N GLY A 58 -4.52 -11.50 -8.04
CA GLY A 58 -5.48 -12.16 -8.91
C GLY A 58 -6.72 -11.33 -9.21
N GLU A 59 -7.51 -11.84 -10.14
CA GLU A 59 -8.83 -11.33 -10.49
C GLU A 59 -9.85 -11.75 -9.42
N GLY A 60 -10.79 -10.88 -9.08
CA GLY A 60 -11.83 -11.14 -8.06
C GLY A 60 -11.71 -10.33 -6.76
N VAL A 61 -10.60 -9.62 -6.56
CA VAL A 61 -10.51 -8.53 -5.56
C VAL A 61 -10.77 -7.21 -6.29
N SER A 62 -11.89 -6.57 -5.98
CA SER A 62 -12.29 -5.30 -6.61
C SER A 62 -12.60 -4.25 -5.55
N GLY A 63 -12.43 -2.99 -5.91
CA GLY A 63 -12.70 -1.90 -4.99
C GLY A 63 -12.12 -0.57 -5.44
N THR A 64 -12.15 0.41 -4.54
CA THR A 64 -11.54 1.72 -4.76
C THR A 64 -10.69 2.11 -3.58
N ILE A 65 -9.44 2.48 -3.85
CA ILE A 65 -8.51 3.08 -2.90
C ILE A 65 -8.53 4.58 -3.14
N GLN A 66 -8.84 5.34 -2.10
CA GLN A 66 -8.67 6.80 -2.07
C GLN A 66 -7.39 7.09 -1.30
N LEU A 67 -6.33 7.45 -2.02
CA LEU A 67 -5.02 7.77 -1.46
C LEU A 67 -4.90 9.29 -1.31
N HIS A 68 -4.77 9.75 -0.08
CA HIS A 68 -4.48 11.13 0.25
C HIS A 68 -3.01 11.25 0.67
N THR A 69 -2.26 12.15 0.03
CA THR A 69 -0.86 12.40 0.35
C THR A 69 -0.58 13.89 0.45
N GLN A 70 0.37 14.27 1.30
CA GLN A 70 0.78 15.66 1.54
C GLN A 70 1.66 16.24 0.42
N ARG A 71 2.16 15.39 -0.48
CA ARG A 71 3.05 15.77 -1.58
C ARG A 71 2.67 14.94 -2.81
N PRO A 72 2.91 15.45 -4.02
CA PRO A 72 2.75 14.65 -5.22
C PRO A 72 3.52 13.33 -5.12
N MET A 73 2.92 12.25 -5.64
CA MET A 73 3.58 10.94 -5.72
C MET A 73 4.90 11.05 -6.47
N CYS A 74 5.95 10.49 -5.88
CA CYS A 74 7.26 10.41 -6.51
C CYS A 74 7.28 9.36 -7.63
N ASP A 75 8.26 9.39 -8.54
CA ASP A 75 8.33 8.44 -9.67
C ASP A 75 8.42 6.99 -9.20
N SER A 76 9.25 6.71 -8.18
CA SER A 76 9.35 5.37 -7.59
C SER A 76 8.04 4.94 -6.90
N CYS A 77 7.35 5.86 -6.23
CA CYS A 77 6.05 5.66 -5.61
C CYS A 77 4.98 5.27 -6.66
N SER A 78 5.02 5.94 -7.81
CA SER A 78 4.15 5.66 -8.95
C SER A 78 4.43 4.28 -9.56
N GLY A 79 5.71 3.90 -9.70
CA GLY A 79 6.07 2.54 -10.14
C GLY A 79 5.59 1.42 -9.20
N VAL A 80 5.53 1.69 -7.89
CA VAL A 80 4.92 0.76 -6.92
C VAL A 80 3.40 0.67 -7.11
N MET A 81 2.73 1.81 -7.33
CA MET A 81 1.30 1.83 -7.65
C MET A 81 1.00 1.03 -8.93
N ASP A 82 1.79 1.19 -9.98
CA ASP A 82 1.63 0.45 -11.24
C ASP A 82 1.78 -1.07 -11.01
N SER A 83 2.78 -1.47 -10.22
CA SER A 83 3.00 -2.87 -9.84
C SER A 83 1.83 -3.44 -9.03
N PHE A 84 1.29 -2.64 -8.10
CA PHE A 84 0.12 -2.99 -7.33
C PHE A 84 -1.13 -3.14 -8.22
N GLN A 85 -1.37 -2.22 -9.14
CA GLN A 85 -2.52 -2.28 -10.05
C GLN A 85 -2.41 -3.44 -11.06
N LYS A 86 -1.19 -3.86 -11.40
CA LYS A 86 -0.98 -5.08 -12.19
C LYS A 86 -1.39 -6.34 -11.42
N ASP A 87 -1.13 -6.37 -10.12
CA ASP A 87 -1.49 -7.49 -9.24
C ASP A 87 -3.00 -7.56 -8.91
N TYR A 88 -3.66 -6.39 -8.90
CA TYR A 88 -5.08 -6.23 -8.57
C TYR A 88 -5.79 -5.35 -9.63
N PRO A 89 -6.05 -5.89 -10.84
CA PRO A 89 -6.52 -5.10 -11.98
C PRO A 89 -7.91 -4.49 -11.78
N ASP A 90 -8.74 -5.07 -10.90
CA ASP A 90 -10.09 -4.58 -10.60
C ASP A 90 -10.12 -3.56 -9.44
N VAL A 91 -8.96 -3.18 -8.90
CA VAL A 91 -8.84 -2.15 -7.85
C VAL A 91 -8.49 -0.81 -8.47
N ARG A 92 -9.42 0.16 -8.34
CA ARG A 92 -9.21 1.53 -8.79
C ARG A 92 -8.46 2.34 -7.74
N VAL A 93 -7.35 2.98 -8.10
CA VAL A 93 -6.65 3.92 -7.23
C VAL A 93 -6.98 5.35 -7.66
N ILE A 94 -7.38 6.18 -6.71
CA ILE A 94 -7.64 7.61 -6.89
C ILE A 94 -6.69 8.35 -5.95
N VAL A 95 -5.82 9.18 -6.50
CA VAL A 95 -4.83 9.96 -5.74
C VAL A 95 -5.30 11.40 -5.63
N ALA A 96 -5.24 11.95 -4.41
CA ALA A 96 -5.42 13.36 -4.14
C ALA A 96 -4.22 13.85 -3.31
N ASP A 97 -3.50 14.83 -3.84
CA ASP A 97 -2.38 15.49 -3.16
C ASP A 97 -2.73 16.95 -2.79
N GLY A 98 -2.10 17.47 -1.73
CA GLY A 98 -2.31 18.84 -1.24
C GLY A 98 -1.68 19.16 0.11
#